data_AF-A0A392RLQ7-F1
#
_entry.id   AF-A0A392RLQ7-F1
#
_cell.length_a   1.000
_cell.length_b   1.000
_cell.length_c   1.000
_cell.angle_alpha   90.00
_cell.angle_beta   90.00
_cell.angle_gamma   90.00
#
_symmetry.space_group_name_H-M   'P 1'
#
loop_
_entity.id
_entity.type
_entity.pdbx_description
1 polymer ?
#
loop_
_entity_poly.entity_id
_entity_poly.type
_entity_poly.pdbx_seq_one_letter_code
_entity_poly.pdbx_strand_id
1 'polypeptide(L)'
;TLVENAYYLCKPPERSARVAKVRPPLHQYIRKLLFSDLDKSTIEHVLRQLRKLPWSDCELYLLKCFMKVHKGKYGQIHLIASLAAGLSRYHDEFAVAIVDE
;
A
#
# COMPACT_ATOMS: atom_id res chain seq x y z
N THR A 1 24.46 34.25 2.33
CA THR A 1 24.25 35.65 1.87
C THR A 1 22.90 35.75 1.15
N LEU A 2 22.25 36.92 1.15
CA LEU A 2 20.95 37.18 0.50
C LEU A 2 20.93 36.77 -1.00
N VAL A 3 22.12 36.77 -1.62
CA VAL A 3 22.40 36.36 -2.99
C VAL A 3 22.23 34.85 -3.21
N GLU A 4 22.56 34.01 -2.23
CA GLU A 4 22.40 32.54 -2.36
C GLU A 4 20.91 32.14 -2.41
N ASN A 5 20.05 32.81 -1.65
CA ASN A 5 18.60 32.56 -1.70
C ASN A 5 17.98 32.99 -3.04
N ALA A 6 18.44 34.09 -3.63
CA ALA A 6 18.01 34.52 -4.97
C ALA A 6 18.47 33.53 -6.06
N TYR A 7 19.66 32.94 -5.90
CA TYR A 7 20.18 31.91 -6.81
C TYR A 7 19.29 30.65 -6.85
N TYR A 8 18.82 30.17 -5.69
CA TYR A 8 17.94 28.99 -5.61
C TYR A 8 16.49 29.23 -6.07
N LEU A 9 16.03 30.49 -6.16
CA LEU A 9 14.72 30.85 -6.72
C LEU A 9 14.71 30.85 -8.25
N CYS A 10 15.81 31.29 -8.88
CA CYS A 10 15.93 31.40 -10.33
C CYS A 10 16.49 30.11 -10.99
N LYS A 11 17.24 29.30 -10.23
CA LYS A 11 17.59 27.93 -10.57
C LYS A 11 17.10 27.03 -9.44
N PRO A 12 15.83 26.59 -9.45
CA PRO A 12 15.42 25.52 -8.55
C PRO A 12 16.42 24.38 -8.77
N PRO A 13 17.11 23.89 -7.73
CA PRO A 13 18.00 22.76 -7.90
C PRO A 13 17.21 21.65 -8.59
N GLU A 14 17.83 20.93 -9.52
CA GLU A 14 17.31 19.67 -10.04
C GLU A 14 17.22 18.68 -8.86
N ARG A 15 16.27 18.91 -7.95
CA ARG A 15 15.66 17.83 -7.19
C ARG A 15 15.04 17.01 -8.28
N SER A 16 15.78 16.00 -8.73
CA SER A 16 15.26 14.93 -9.56
C SER A 16 13.87 14.64 -9.02
N ALA A 17 12.84 15.03 -9.79
CA ALA A 17 11.46 14.83 -9.40
C ALA A 17 11.42 13.35 -9.03
N ARG A 18 11.12 13.03 -7.76
CA ARG A 18 11.20 11.65 -7.27
C ARG A 18 10.45 10.80 -8.29
N VAL A 19 11.19 10.06 -9.11
CA VAL A 19 10.60 9.34 -10.23
C VAL A 19 9.68 8.34 -9.56
N ALA A 20 8.38 8.61 -9.64
CA ALA A 20 7.39 7.73 -9.09
C ALA A 20 7.58 6.43 -9.86
N LYS A 21 8.10 5.39 -9.18
CA LYS A 21 8.31 4.08 -9.81
C LYS A 21 7.02 3.74 -10.54
N VAL A 22 7.10 3.55 -11.86
CA VAL A 22 5.95 3.19 -12.67
C VAL A 22 5.47 1.85 -12.14
N ARG A 23 4.32 1.87 -11.48
CA ARG A 23 3.68 0.67 -10.94
C ARG A 23 2.53 0.30 -11.86
N PRO A 24 2.33 -1.00 -12.15
CA PRO A 24 1.13 -1.47 -12.83
C PRO A 24 -0.13 -0.92 -12.15
N PRO A 25 -1.20 -0.63 -12.91
CA PRO A 25 -2.44 -0.07 -12.37
C PRO A 25 -3.02 -0.93 -11.23
N LEU A 26 -2.88 -2.26 -11.33
CA LEU A 26 -3.28 -3.19 -10.28
C LEU A 26 -2.57 -2.95 -8.95
N HIS A 27 -1.26 -2.75 -8.98
CA HIS A 27 -0.45 -2.46 -7.79
C HIS A 27 -0.79 -1.11 -7.18
N GLN A 28 -1.11 -0.12 -8.01
CA GLN A 28 -1.57 1.19 -7.53
C GLN A 28 -2.94 1.05 -6.84
N TYR A 29 -3.85 0.28 -7.42
CA TYR A 29 -5.17 0.02 -6.87
C TYR A 29 -5.11 -0.68 -5.51
N ILE A 30 -4.35 -1.77 -5.38
CA ILE A 30 -4.15 -2.47 -4.11
C ILE A 30 -3.60 -1.51 -3.03
N ARG A 31 -2.65 -0.67 -3.42
CA ARG A 31 -2.05 0.29 -2.51
C ARG A 31 -3.04 1.39 -2.08
N LYS A 32 -3.89 1.85 -2.99
CA LYS A 32 -4.96 2.79 -2.65
C LYS A 32 -5.92 2.16 -1.65
N LEU A 33 -6.37 0.93 -1.91
CA LEU A 33 -7.27 0.19 -1.01
C LEU A 33 -6.70 0.05 0.41
N LEU A 34 -5.43 -0.36 0.53
CA LEU A 34 -4.82 -0.66 1.83
C LEU A 34 -4.36 0.58 2.60
N PHE A 35 -3.83 1.59 1.91
CA PHE A 35 -3.18 2.74 2.58
C PHE A 35 -3.99 4.04 2.55
N SER A 36 -4.98 4.16 1.66
CA SER A 36 -5.80 5.38 1.51
C SER A 36 -7.24 5.13 1.91
N ASP A 37 -7.85 4.06 1.38
CA ASP A 37 -9.29 3.83 1.52
C ASP A 37 -9.63 2.97 2.76
N LEU A 38 -8.64 2.43 3.47
CA LEU A 38 -8.86 1.58 4.64
C LEU A 38 -9.23 2.37 5.90
N ASP A 39 -10.47 2.17 6.34
CA ASP A 39 -11.04 2.72 7.57
C ASP A 39 -12.00 1.68 8.20
N LYS A 40 -12.46 1.94 9.43
CA LYS A 40 -13.38 1.07 10.18
C LYS A 40 -14.70 0.84 9.44
N SER A 41 -15.20 1.84 8.72
CA SER A 41 -16.45 1.75 7.95
C SER A 41 -16.27 1.11 6.57
N THR A 42 -15.07 1.19 5.99
CA THR A 42 -14.79 0.73 4.63
C THR A 42 -14.16 -0.66 4.58
N ILE A 43 -13.78 -1.24 5.72
CA ILE A 43 -13.12 -2.55 5.81
C ILE A 43 -13.88 -3.66 5.05
N GLU A 44 -15.21 -3.73 5.17
CA GLU A 44 -16.00 -4.73 4.46
C GLU A 44 -16.04 -4.49 2.95
N HIS A 45 -15.99 -3.22 2.54
CA HIS A 45 -15.89 -2.86 1.13
C HIS A 45 -14.51 -3.26 0.58
N VAL A 46 -13.45 -2.90 1.28
CA VAL A 46 -12.07 -3.25 0.91
C VAL A 46 -11.90 -4.77 0.84
N LEU A 47 -12.40 -5.52 1.83
CA LEU A 47 -12.37 -6.99 1.81
C LEU A 47 -13.09 -7.57 0.59
N ARG A 48 -14.25 -7.02 0.23
CA ARG A 48 -14.97 -7.41 -0.99
C ARG A 48 -14.20 -7.11 -2.27
N GLN A 49 -13.49 -5.98 -2.34
CA GLN A 49 -12.66 -5.65 -3.49
C GLN A 49 -11.44 -6.57 -3.59
N LEU A 50 -10.75 -6.84 -2.47
CA LEU A 50 -9.58 -7.72 -2.42
C LEU A 50 -9.93 -9.14 -2.88
N ARG A 51 -11.10 -9.67 -2.51
CA ARG A 51 -11.58 -10.98 -2.98
C ARG A 51 -11.83 -11.05 -4.49
N LYS A 52 -12.07 -9.92 -5.16
CA LYS A 52 -12.35 -9.88 -6.62
C LYS A 52 -11.08 -9.71 -7.46
N LEU A 53 -9.92 -9.54 -6.83
CA LEU A 53 -8.67 -9.35 -7.54
C LEU A 53 -8.20 -10.66 -8.22
N PRO A 54 -7.45 -10.56 -9.33
CA PRO A 54 -6.79 -11.72 -9.92
C PRO A 54 -5.59 -12.15 -9.06
N TRP A 55 -5.84 -13.01 -8.07
CA TRP A 55 -4.84 -13.40 -7.05
C TRP A 55 -3.56 -14.00 -7.64
N SER A 56 -3.65 -14.79 -8.71
CA SER A 56 -2.50 -15.42 -9.36
C SER A 56 -1.37 -14.45 -9.73
N ASP A 57 -1.70 -13.21 -10.11
CA ASP A 57 -0.72 -12.21 -10.52
C ASP A 57 -0.32 -11.25 -9.38
N CYS A 58 -1.21 -11.04 -8.40
CA CYS A 58 -1.03 -10.00 -7.39
C CYS A 58 -0.69 -10.50 -5.99
N GLU A 59 -0.79 -11.80 -5.70
CA GLU A 59 -0.57 -12.39 -4.38
C GLU A 59 0.76 -11.95 -3.75
N LEU A 60 1.87 -12.13 -4.47
CA LEU A 60 3.21 -11.72 -4.02
C LEU A 60 3.30 -10.20 -3.75
N TYR A 61 2.56 -9.38 -4.50
CA TYR A 61 2.53 -7.94 -4.27
C TYR A 61 1.67 -7.57 -3.07
N LEU A 62 0.56 -8.27 -2.88
CA LEU A 62 -0.33 -8.10 -1.74
C LEU A 62 0.41 -8.43 -0.45
N LEU A 63 1.12 -9.56 -0.41
CA LEU A 63 1.96 -9.97 0.71
C LEU A 63 2.98 -8.88 1.06
N LYS A 64 3.73 -8.39 0.07
CA LYS A 64 4.67 -7.26 0.23
C LYS A 64 4.01 -5.98 0.73
N CYS A 65 2.73 -5.75 0.44
CA CYS A 65 1.99 -4.58 0.94
C CYS A 65 1.56 -4.77 2.39
N PHE A 66 1.08 -5.97 2.77
CA PHE A 66 0.76 -6.34 4.15
C PHE A 66 2.02 -6.25 5.02
N MET A 67 3.17 -6.74 4.54
CA MET A 67 4.45 -6.63 5.24
C MET A 67 4.96 -5.20 5.37
N LYS A 68 4.51 -4.26 4.53
CA LYS A 68 4.88 -2.84 4.62
C LYS A 68 3.82 -2.00 5.31
N VAL A 69 2.79 -2.62 5.86
CA VAL A 69 1.66 -1.91 6.46
C VAL A 69 2.04 -1.16 7.73
N HIS A 70 3.02 -1.67 8.48
CA HIS A 70 3.58 -1.02 9.65
C HIS A 70 4.26 0.32 9.33
N LYS A 71 4.58 0.60 8.05
CA LYS A 71 5.06 1.92 7.60
C LYS A 71 3.92 2.92 7.37
N GLY A 72 2.68 2.47 7.45
CA GLY A 72 1.47 3.29 7.36
C GLY A 72 1.06 3.88 8.71
N LYS A 73 -0.23 4.17 8.86
CA LYS A 73 -0.77 4.69 10.14
C LYS A 73 -0.86 3.53 11.14
N TYR A 74 -0.18 3.65 12.29
CA TYR A 74 -0.25 2.67 13.38
C TYR A 74 -1.70 2.34 13.79
N GLY A 75 -2.59 3.33 13.74
CA GLY A 75 -4.00 3.15 14.04
C GLY A 75 -4.76 2.22 13.09
N GLN A 76 -4.22 1.84 11.93
CA GLN A 76 -4.88 0.95 10.95
C GLN A 76 -4.39 -0.50 11.04
N ILE A 77 -3.40 -0.81 11.88
CA ILE A 77 -2.81 -2.17 11.98
C ILE A 77 -3.88 -3.20 12.36
N HIS A 78 -4.77 -2.87 13.31
CA HIS A 78 -5.83 -3.78 13.72
C HIS A 78 -6.82 -4.09 12.57
N LEU A 79 -7.11 -3.11 11.71
CA LEU A 79 -7.97 -3.32 10.53
C LEU A 79 -7.32 -4.25 9.51
N ILE A 80 -6.01 -4.15 9.35
CA ILE A 80 -5.25 -4.99 8.43
C ILE A 80 -5.20 -6.42 8.94
N ALA A 81 -5.02 -6.63 10.25
CA ALA A 81 -5.14 -7.94 10.86
C ALA A 81 -6.54 -8.54 10.66
N SER A 82 -7.59 -7.74 10.83
CA SER A 82 -8.96 -8.17 10.53
C SER A 82 -9.17 -8.50 9.04
N LEU A 83 -8.55 -7.75 8.12
CA LEU A 83 -8.57 -8.07 6.69
C LEU A 83 -7.84 -9.38 6.39
N ALA A 84 -6.66 -9.60 6.97
CA ALA A 84 -5.90 -10.85 6.80
C ALA A 84 -6.71 -12.06 7.28
N ALA A 85 -7.35 -11.96 8.45
CA ALA A 85 -8.24 -13.00 8.98
C ALA A 85 -9.50 -13.22 8.13
N GLY A 86 -9.99 -12.17 7.46
CA GLY A 86 -11.10 -12.29 6.50
C GLY A 86 -10.69 -12.94 5.18
N LEU A 87 -9.44 -12.77 4.77
CA LEU A 87 -8.87 -13.31 3.54
C LEU A 87 -8.41 -14.77 3.70
N SER A 88 -7.94 -15.16 4.89
CA SER A 88 -7.48 -16.53 5.16
C SER A 88 -8.53 -17.58 4.79
N ARG A 89 -9.81 -17.31 5.06
CA ARG A 89 -10.93 -18.20 4.72
C ARG A 89 -11.08 -18.53 3.23
N TYR A 90 -10.52 -17.71 2.35
CA TYR A 90 -10.61 -17.87 0.89
C TYR A 90 -9.26 -18.26 0.28
N HIS A 91 -8.17 -17.83 0.91
CA HIS A 91 -6.80 -18.05 0.46
C HIS A 91 -5.95 -18.45 1.67
N ASP A 92 -5.99 -19.74 2.03
CA ASP A 92 -5.23 -20.27 3.17
C ASP A 92 -3.71 -20.14 2.96
N GLU A 93 -3.20 -20.42 1.75
CA GLU A 93 -1.78 -20.28 1.43
C GLU A 93 -1.27 -18.85 1.66
N PHE A 94 -2.08 -17.86 1.30
CA PHE A 94 -1.75 -16.45 1.54
C PHE A 94 -1.68 -16.11 3.02
N ALA A 95 -2.56 -16.68 3.85
CA ALA A 95 -2.54 -16.46 5.29
C ALA A 95 -1.32 -17.11 5.94
N VAL A 96 -0.93 -18.30 5.49
CA VAL A 96 0.32 -18.95 5.92
C VAL A 96 1.51 -18.08 5.54
N ALA A 97 1.55 -17.56 4.31
CA ALA A 97 2.62 -16.68 3.85
C ALA A 97 2.73 -15.37 4.65
N ILE A 98 1.60 -14.81 5.13
CA ILE A 98 1.62 -13.64 6.02
C ILE A 98 2.21 -13.97 7.41
N VAL A 99 2.04 -15.18 7.90
CA VAL A 99 2.50 -15.57 9.24
C VAL A 99 3.96 -16.04 9.21
N ASP A 100 4.39 -16.65 8.11
CA ASP A 100 5.75 -17.19 7.95
C ASP A 100 6.81 -16.11 7.69
N GLU A 101 6.41 -14.96 7.13
CA GLU A 101 7.29 -13.83 6.76
C GLU A 101 7.24 -12.68 7.78
#